data_AF-A0A7G5EH58-F1
#
_entry.id   AF-A0A7G5EH58-F1
#
_cell.length_a   1.000
_cell.length_b   1.000
_cell.length_c   1.000
_cell.angle_alpha   90.00
_cell.angle_beta   90.00
_cell.angle_gamma   90.00
#
_symmetry.space_group_name_H-M   'P 1'
#
loop_
_entity.id
_entity.type
_entity.pdbx_description
1 polymer ?
#
loop_
_entity_poly.entity_id
_entity_poly.type
_entity_poly.pdbx_seq_one_letter_code
_entity_poly.pdbx_strand_id
1 'polypeptide(L)'
;MEGEFRKRMAWLHTWCGLVSGWLLCAIFLTGTLSVFRAPITRWMQAQPPVQAAAAQSQLALDAAATYLASKAAGARFWRIELPQQAGDALLLAWQPAGAQRGGLQTAAMDPATGALLPQPWGRKTEGGRHFMSFHYSLHAGTIGFWVVGFMAMCMLVALVSGVVVHRRIFADFFTLRLGKGQRSWLDAHNATGVLALPFLFMIAYTGLAYFYSSYIPWPLRAVYGDSPQAQARYQGELSSEAAAPRRSLQGQPAAMQDLAQLLDQARQLTGRSPRMLFIERPGDASMTVRVFNQAPEDSQTILNQAGQVSFDGVTGAVLQLRNPDPQAPTHSGQIHPVLEALHVASFGGWTLRWMYFVFGLMGTAMMATGTVLFMVKRRKKSAMEFGAATASIYRVVESLNVAALAGIALASIGYFWLNRLLPAAMPGRELWEIRGFLLIWAASGLYAACRPPARAWVEQLALAGALCLLLPLLNLASTGLSVWQYARVGDWQSASVELVAIAFGLVLVGMAWKLQRAWQAQATTTKPAKGAKAPTVGLRYRLQVSSRVLAACLGGYGVASLLAAAVAVLLPRISGLSAAEGVLAASLLGFVFYAVAALWVFSLRSASHAWLGLAAVALGSALVLL
;
A
#
# COMPACT_ATOMS: atom_id res chain seq x y z
N MET A 1 31.09 19.86 -19.32
CA MET A 1 29.76 20.08 -18.67
C MET A 1 29.17 18.79 -18.08
N GLU A 2 29.27 17.64 -18.77
CA GLU A 2 28.71 16.35 -18.31
C GLU A 2 29.16 15.92 -16.90
N GLY A 3 30.45 16.11 -16.56
CA GLY A 3 31.00 15.69 -15.28
C GLY A 3 30.46 16.44 -14.05
N GLU A 4 30.05 17.70 -14.22
CA GLU A 4 29.51 18.53 -13.13
C GLU A 4 28.04 18.22 -12.87
N PHE A 5 27.26 18.05 -13.94
CA PHE A 5 25.86 17.60 -13.87
C PHE A 5 25.74 16.26 -13.15
N ARG A 6 26.58 15.27 -13.51
CA ARG A 6 26.58 13.96 -12.86
C ARG A 6 26.91 14.04 -11.37
N LYS A 7 27.83 14.91 -10.95
CA LYS A 7 28.15 15.13 -9.52
C LYS A 7 26.93 15.67 -8.76
N ARG A 8 26.16 16.58 -9.36
CA ARG A 8 24.92 17.13 -8.78
C ARG A 8 23.83 16.07 -8.69
N MET A 9 23.64 15.27 -9.74
CA MET A 9 22.66 14.16 -9.71
C MET A 9 23.05 13.07 -8.70
N ALA A 10 24.34 12.77 -8.55
CA ALA A 10 24.81 11.84 -7.51
C ALA A 10 24.56 12.38 -6.09
N TRP A 11 24.72 13.69 -5.89
CA TRP A 11 24.34 14.34 -4.63
C TRP A 11 22.83 14.20 -4.39
N LEU A 12 22.01 14.54 -5.38
CA LEU A 12 20.55 14.47 -5.27
C LEU A 12 20.07 13.04 -4.98
N HIS A 13 20.54 12.06 -5.75
CA HIS A 13 20.25 10.64 -5.54
C HIS A 13 20.61 10.18 -4.12
N THR A 14 21.81 10.55 -3.64
CA THR A 14 22.27 10.14 -2.30
C THR A 14 21.37 10.71 -1.20
N TRP A 15 21.01 11.99 -1.28
CA TRP A 15 20.24 12.63 -0.20
C TRP A 15 18.75 12.34 -0.29
N CYS A 16 18.14 12.33 -1.48
CA CYS A 16 16.78 11.87 -1.66
C CYS A 16 16.65 10.41 -1.20
N GLY A 17 17.57 9.53 -1.63
CA GLY A 17 17.59 8.13 -1.24
C GLY A 17 17.82 7.89 0.25
N LEU A 18 18.68 8.69 0.91
CA LEU A 18 18.94 8.55 2.34
C LEU A 18 17.76 9.06 3.19
N VAL A 19 17.25 10.26 2.91
CA VAL A 19 16.17 10.88 3.69
C VAL A 19 14.88 10.07 3.55
N SER A 20 14.59 9.59 2.35
CA SER A 20 13.41 8.76 2.13
C SER A 20 13.63 7.28 2.48
N GLY A 21 14.87 6.79 2.43
CA GLY A 21 15.20 5.36 2.54
C GLY A 21 14.69 4.68 3.81
N TRP A 22 14.76 5.34 4.97
CA TRP A 22 14.26 4.74 6.23
C TRP A 22 12.76 4.50 6.20
N LEU A 23 11.99 5.50 5.79
CA LEU A 23 10.54 5.39 5.75
C LEU A 23 10.08 4.54 4.56
N LEU A 24 10.78 4.63 3.41
CA LEU A 24 10.54 3.78 2.25
C LEU A 24 10.81 2.30 2.55
N CYS A 25 11.78 1.94 3.40
CA CYS A 25 11.94 0.55 3.85
C CYS A 25 10.68 0.04 4.53
N ALA A 26 10.09 0.83 5.43
CA ALA A 26 8.86 0.46 6.11
C ALA A 26 7.66 0.41 5.14
N ILE A 27 7.50 1.42 4.29
CA ILE A 27 6.44 1.48 3.27
C ILE A 27 6.54 0.27 2.31
N PHE A 28 7.72 -0.05 1.80
CA PHE A 28 7.90 -1.18 0.89
C PHE A 28 7.63 -2.52 1.56
N LEU A 29 8.11 -2.72 2.79
CA LEU A 29 7.86 -3.96 3.52
C LEU A 29 6.36 -4.15 3.78
N THR A 30 5.66 -3.13 4.29
CA THR A 30 4.22 -3.24 4.54
C THR A 30 3.41 -3.31 3.25
N GLY A 31 3.83 -2.62 2.19
CA GLY A 31 3.23 -2.75 0.86
C GLY A 31 3.36 -4.18 0.32
N THR A 32 4.54 -4.78 0.45
CA THR A 32 4.85 -6.16 0.07
C THR A 32 3.96 -7.16 0.82
N LEU A 33 3.77 -6.97 2.14
CA LEU A 33 2.85 -7.79 2.94
C LEU A 33 1.37 -7.57 2.57
N SER A 34 1.01 -6.35 2.16
CA SER A 34 -0.38 -6.01 1.82
C SER A 34 -0.90 -6.71 0.55
N VAL A 35 -0.01 -7.19 -0.32
CA VAL A 35 -0.36 -8.05 -1.47
C VAL A 35 -1.09 -9.32 -1.00
N PHE A 36 -0.76 -9.83 0.19
CA PHE A 36 -1.40 -10.98 0.82
C PHE A 36 -2.40 -10.57 1.91
N ARG A 37 -3.07 -9.42 1.73
CA ARG A 37 -4.05 -8.92 2.72
C ARG A 37 -5.10 -9.96 3.08
N ALA A 38 -5.69 -10.65 2.10
CA ALA A 38 -6.75 -11.62 2.35
C ALA A 38 -6.26 -12.84 3.16
N PRO A 39 -5.18 -13.56 2.74
CA PRO A 39 -4.61 -14.64 3.55
C PRO A 39 -4.22 -14.24 4.97
N ILE A 40 -3.56 -13.08 5.13
CA ILE A 40 -3.18 -12.58 6.46
C ILE A 40 -4.42 -12.31 7.31
N THR A 41 -5.44 -11.66 6.74
CA THR A 41 -6.69 -11.37 7.46
C THR A 41 -7.39 -12.64 7.89
N ARG A 42 -7.49 -13.63 7.01
CA ARG A 42 -8.09 -14.93 7.30
C ARG A 42 -7.39 -15.63 8.47
N TRP A 43 -6.07 -15.74 8.40
CA TRP A 43 -5.27 -16.35 9.47
C TRP A 43 -5.43 -15.59 10.81
N MET A 44 -5.47 -14.25 10.77
CA MET A 44 -5.60 -13.41 11.96
C MET A 44 -7.01 -13.42 12.57
N GLN A 45 -8.05 -13.61 11.76
CA GLN A 45 -9.42 -13.81 12.25
C GLN A 45 -9.56 -15.17 12.95
N ALA A 46 -8.78 -16.18 12.55
CA ALA A 46 -8.76 -17.50 13.18
C ALA A 46 -10.17 -18.06 13.43
N GLN A 47 -11.02 -17.96 12.40
CA GLN A 47 -12.39 -18.48 12.43
C GLN A 47 -12.34 -20.01 12.45
N PRO A 48 -13.11 -20.68 13.32
CA PRO A 48 -13.24 -22.13 13.26
C PRO A 48 -13.81 -22.56 11.90
N PRO A 49 -13.31 -23.65 11.29
CA PRO A 49 -13.90 -24.16 10.06
C PRO A 49 -15.34 -24.62 10.33
N VAL A 50 -16.27 -24.21 9.47
CA VAL A 50 -17.65 -24.70 9.48
C VAL A 50 -17.76 -25.95 8.60
N GLN A 51 -18.79 -26.77 8.79
CA GLN A 51 -19.02 -27.91 7.92
C GLN A 51 -19.31 -27.41 6.49
N ALA A 52 -18.66 -28.02 5.49
CA ALA A 52 -18.80 -27.61 4.10
C ALA A 52 -20.26 -27.83 3.63
N ALA A 53 -20.93 -26.75 3.23
CA ALA A 53 -22.25 -26.81 2.62
C ALA A 53 -22.13 -26.88 1.09
N ALA A 54 -23.16 -27.43 0.43
CA ALA A 54 -23.37 -27.18 -0.99
C ALA A 54 -23.46 -25.66 -1.22
N ALA A 55 -22.81 -25.17 -2.28
CA ALA A 55 -22.72 -23.75 -2.56
C ALA A 55 -24.13 -23.13 -2.67
N GLN A 56 -24.47 -22.25 -1.72
CA GLN A 56 -25.70 -21.46 -1.66
C GLN A 56 -26.95 -22.29 -1.32
N SER A 57 -27.05 -22.69 -0.05
CA SER A 57 -28.29 -23.25 0.51
C SER A 57 -29.36 -22.16 0.59
N GLN A 58 -30.45 -22.32 -0.15
CA GLN A 58 -31.64 -21.45 -0.07
C GLN A 58 -32.11 -21.30 1.39
N LEU A 59 -32.07 -22.41 2.15
CA LEU A 59 -32.35 -22.43 3.58
C LEU A 59 -31.52 -21.41 4.39
N ALA A 60 -30.21 -21.31 4.11
CA ALA A 60 -29.33 -20.40 4.83
C ALA A 60 -29.58 -18.93 4.46
N LEU A 61 -29.96 -18.65 3.22
CA LEU A 61 -30.33 -17.30 2.77
C LEU A 61 -31.67 -16.86 3.39
N ASP A 62 -32.65 -17.76 3.46
CA ASP A 62 -33.94 -17.50 4.09
C ASP A 62 -33.79 -17.29 5.59
N ALA A 63 -32.95 -18.10 6.24
CA ALA A 63 -32.61 -17.92 7.65
C ALA A 63 -31.91 -16.58 7.90
N ALA A 64 -30.97 -16.18 7.03
CA ALA A 64 -30.30 -14.89 7.10
C ALA A 64 -31.27 -13.71 6.92
N ALA A 65 -32.14 -13.77 5.92
CA ALA A 65 -33.16 -12.74 5.67
C ALA A 65 -34.13 -12.62 6.85
N THR A 66 -34.59 -13.74 7.40
CA THR A 66 -35.48 -13.79 8.56
C THR A 66 -34.82 -13.20 9.81
N TYR A 67 -33.57 -13.60 10.09
CA TYR A 67 -32.80 -13.07 11.21
C TYR A 67 -32.61 -11.56 11.09
N LEU A 68 -32.19 -11.08 9.90
CA LEU A 68 -31.98 -9.65 9.65
C LEU A 68 -33.29 -8.86 9.73
N ALA A 69 -34.40 -9.40 9.23
CA ALA A 69 -35.72 -8.79 9.39
C ALA A 69 -36.08 -8.62 10.87
N SER A 70 -35.79 -9.62 11.70
CA SER A 70 -36.11 -9.57 13.15
C SER A 70 -35.19 -8.66 13.96
N LYS A 71 -33.89 -8.62 13.66
CA LYS A 71 -32.87 -7.90 14.44
C LYS A 71 -32.54 -6.50 13.90
N ALA A 72 -32.80 -6.27 12.63
CA ALA A 72 -32.37 -5.10 11.88
C ALA A 72 -33.51 -4.52 11.04
N ALA A 73 -34.75 -4.63 11.53
CA ALA A 73 -35.89 -3.92 10.96
C ALA A 73 -35.60 -2.41 10.90
N GLY A 74 -35.79 -1.80 9.73
CA GLY A 74 -35.48 -0.37 9.52
C GLY A 74 -33.98 -0.04 9.40
N ALA A 75 -33.10 -1.04 9.31
CA ALA A 75 -31.69 -0.80 8.98
C ALA A 75 -31.56 -0.13 7.61
N ARG A 76 -30.56 0.74 7.44
CA ARG A 76 -30.31 1.41 6.16
C ARG A 76 -29.94 0.41 5.06
N PHE A 77 -29.19 -0.63 5.43
CA PHE A 77 -28.81 -1.72 4.53
C PHE A 77 -28.57 -3.02 5.31
N TRP A 78 -28.69 -4.13 4.61
CA TRP A 78 -28.16 -5.43 4.99
C TRP A 78 -27.07 -5.85 4.02
N ARG A 79 -26.03 -6.51 4.53
CA ARG A 79 -24.95 -7.11 3.75
C ARG A 79 -24.86 -8.58 4.11
N ILE A 80 -24.93 -9.44 3.09
CA ILE A 80 -24.81 -10.88 3.22
C ILE A 80 -23.61 -11.30 2.36
N GLU A 81 -22.52 -11.71 3.00
CA GLU A 81 -21.34 -12.23 2.33
C GLU A 81 -21.44 -13.75 2.24
N LEU A 82 -21.39 -14.26 1.02
CA LEU A 82 -21.52 -15.69 0.76
C LEU A 82 -20.21 -16.41 1.07
N PRO A 83 -20.26 -17.69 1.47
CA PRO A 83 -19.07 -18.53 1.58
C PRO A 83 -18.29 -18.53 0.26
N GLN A 84 -17.00 -18.20 0.30
CA GLN A 84 -16.16 -18.16 -0.90
C GLN A 84 -15.35 -19.45 -1.06
N GLN A 85 -15.08 -20.12 0.06
CA GLN A 85 -14.35 -21.38 0.13
C GLN A 85 -15.08 -22.38 1.02
N ALA A 86 -14.75 -23.66 0.87
CA ALA A 86 -15.22 -24.68 1.79
C ALA A 86 -14.78 -24.33 3.23
N GLY A 87 -15.71 -24.43 4.17
CA GLY A 87 -15.46 -24.10 5.58
C GLY A 87 -15.70 -22.65 5.98
N ASP A 88 -16.06 -21.76 5.03
CA ASP A 88 -16.46 -20.38 5.34
C ASP A 88 -17.89 -20.32 5.89
N ALA A 89 -18.10 -19.43 6.86
CA ALA A 89 -19.44 -19.08 7.33
C ALA A 89 -20.14 -18.10 6.37
N LEU A 90 -21.48 -18.08 6.43
CA LEU A 90 -22.28 -16.99 5.87
C LEU A 90 -22.17 -15.77 6.82
N LEU A 91 -21.60 -14.65 6.36
CA LEU A 91 -21.41 -13.48 7.20
C LEU A 91 -22.48 -12.42 6.93
N LEU A 92 -23.11 -11.95 8.00
CA LEU A 92 -24.13 -10.91 7.97
C LEU A 92 -23.56 -9.64 8.57
N ALA A 93 -23.85 -8.50 7.95
CA ALA A 93 -23.55 -7.20 8.51
C ALA A 93 -24.68 -6.21 8.25
N TRP A 94 -25.04 -5.42 9.26
CA TRP A 94 -26.09 -4.41 9.15
C TRP A 94 -25.74 -3.17 9.96
N GLN A 95 -26.34 -2.05 9.58
CA GLN A 95 -26.25 -0.82 10.37
C GLN A 95 -27.62 -0.58 11.03
N PRO A 96 -27.73 -0.63 12.37
CA PRO A 96 -28.97 -0.36 13.08
C PRO A 96 -29.53 1.02 12.77
N ALA A 97 -30.86 1.16 12.81
CA ALA A 97 -31.53 2.44 12.68
C ALA A 97 -31.03 3.43 13.77
N GLY A 98 -30.69 4.67 13.37
CA GLY A 98 -30.20 5.70 14.30
C GLY A 98 -28.74 5.57 14.75
N ALA A 99 -28.02 4.50 14.38
CA ALA A 99 -26.60 4.39 14.68
C ALA A 99 -25.79 5.45 13.93
N GLN A 100 -24.87 6.14 14.63
CA GLN A 100 -23.91 7.04 13.97
C GLN A 100 -23.10 6.28 12.89
N ARG A 101 -22.60 7.01 11.88
CA ARG A 101 -21.72 6.46 10.83
C ARG A 101 -20.58 5.65 11.50
N GLY A 102 -20.63 4.32 11.38
CA GLY A 102 -19.62 3.41 11.95
C GLY A 102 -20.14 2.30 12.87
N GLY A 103 -21.42 2.31 13.26
CA GLY A 103 -22.03 1.28 14.12
C GLY A 103 -22.43 -0.02 13.41
N LEU A 104 -21.57 -0.60 12.57
CA LEU A 104 -21.85 -1.85 11.87
C LEU A 104 -21.87 -3.03 12.86
N GLN A 105 -22.98 -3.76 12.92
CA GLN A 105 -23.09 -5.02 13.65
C GLN A 105 -22.88 -6.19 12.69
N THR A 106 -22.32 -7.29 13.20
CA THR A 106 -22.03 -8.49 12.42
C THR A 106 -22.54 -9.74 13.11
N ALA A 107 -22.94 -10.72 12.32
CA ALA A 107 -23.26 -12.07 12.78
C ALA A 107 -22.73 -13.09 11.77
N ALA A 108 -22.57 -14.34 12.19
CA ALA A 108 -22.16 -15.44 11.31
C ALA A 108 -23.15 -16.58 11.44
N MET A 109 -23.43 -17.24 10.32
CA MET A 109 -24.33 -18.40 10.24
C MET A 109 -23.65 -19.56 9.54
N ASP A 110 -24.09 -20.75 9.92
CA ASP A 110 -23.73 -21.99 9.24
C ASP A 110 -24.39 -21.99 7.85
N PRO A 111 -23.60 -22.15 6.77
CA PRO A 111 -24.12 -22.05 5.40
C PRO A 111 -24.93 -23.28 4.96
N ALA A 112 -24.88 -24.41 5.69
CA ALA A 112 -25.68 -25.59 5.40
C ALA A 112 -27.04 -25.51 6.08
N THR A 113 -27.04 -25.14 7.36
CA THR A 113 -28.22 -25.23 8.24
C THR A 113 -28.94 -23.90 8.45
N GLY A 114 -28.28 -22.76 8.20
CA GLY A 114 -28.78 -21.44 8.57
C GLY A 114 -28.71 -21.14 10.08
N ALA A 115 -28.10 -22.03 10.88
CA ALA A 115 -27.98 -21.85 12.32
C ALA A 115 -27.02 -20.71 12.66
N LEU A 116 -27.35 -19.92 13.69
CA LEU A 116 -26.47 -18.85 14.17
C LEU A 116 -25.24 -19.44 14.84
N LEU A 117 -24.04 -19.00 14.42
CA LEU A 117 -22.78 -19.43 14.99
C LEU A 117 -22.43 -18.62 16.25
N PRO A 118 -21.61 -19.17 17.17
CA PRO A 118 -21.17 -18.46 18.38
C PRO A 118 -20.58 -17.09 18.06
N GLN A 119 -21.01 -16.07 18.81
CA GLN A 119 -20.53 -14.70 18.65
C GLN A 119 -19.57 -14.32 19.80
N PRO A 120 -18.47 -13.59 19.52
CA PRO A 120 -18.03 -13.14 18.20
C PRO A 120 -17.50 -14.29 17.33
N TRP A 121 -17.80 -14.24 16.03
CA TRP A 121 -17.27 -15.21 15.07
C TRP A 121 -15.79 -14.93 14.77
N GLY A 122 -14.91 -15.73 15.36
CA GLY A 122 -13.47 -15.54 15.30
C GLY A 122 -13.00 -14.29 16.06
N ARG A 123 -11.85 -13.76 15.66
CA ARG A 123 -11.20 -12.59 16.24
C ARG A 123 -11.44 -11.36 15.38
N LYS A 124 -11.95 -10.29 15.98
CA LYS A 124 -11.97 -8.98 15.34
C LYS A 124 -10.53 -8.46 15.18
N THR A 125 -10.16 -8.08 13.97
CA THR A 125 -8.80 -7.65 13.62
C THR A 125 -8.82 -6.80 12.35
N GLU A 126 -7.84 -5.91 12.22
CA GLU A 126 -7.52 -5.25 10.96
C GLU A 126 -6.86 -6.21 9.96
N GLY A 127 -6.28 -7.31 10.45
CA GLY A 127 -5.67 -8.33 9.61
C GLY A 127 -4.60 -7.74 8.69
N GLY A 128 -4.60 -8.19 7.45
CA GLY A 128 -3.73 -7.64 6.41
C GLY A 128 -4.07 -6.21 5.99
N ARG A 129 -5.25 -5.66 6.37
CA ARG A 129 -5.59 -4.25 6.09
C ARG A 129 -4.68 -3.31 6.87
N HIS A 130 -4.17 -3.72 8.03
CA HIS A 130 -3.18 -2.95 8.79
C HIS A 130 -1.98 -2.55 7.93
N PHE A 131 -1.40 -3.50 7.18
CA PHE A 131 -0.24 -3.26 6.33
C PHE A 131 -0.54 -2.33 5.17
N MET A 132 -1.73 -2.45 4.56
CA MET A 132 -2.21 -1.51 3.55
C MET A 132 -2.37 -0.10 4.16
N SER A 133 -3.07 0.04 5.28
CA SER A 133 -3.31 1.33 5.93
C SER A 133 -2.02 2.01 6.37
N PHE A 134 -1.06 1.25 6.92
CA PHE A 134 0.26 1.78 7.25
C PHE A 134 1.02 2.19 5.97
N HIS A 135 0.97 1.39 4.90
CA HIS A 135 1.65 1.68 3.64
C HIS A 135 1.28 3.05 3.05
N TYR A 136 -0.01 3.41 3.00
CA TYR A 136 -0.44 4.67 2.38
C TYR A 136 -0.64 5.84 3.37
N SER A 137 -0.79 5.58 4.67
CA SER A 137 -1.11 6.63 5.66
C SER A 137 -0.29 6.59 6.95
N LEU A 138 0.56 5.59 7.16
CA LEU A 138 1.35 5.38 8.39
C LEU A 138 0.50 5.33 9.68
N HIS A 139 -0.81 5.12 9.57
CA HIS A 139 -1.80 5.32 10.65
C HIS A 139 -1.80 6.76 11.23
N ALA A 140 -1.31 7.74 10.49
CA ALA A 140 -1.26 9.16 10.86
C ALA A 140 -2.29 10.03 10.09
N GLY A 141 -3.33 9.40 9.54
CA GLY A 141 -4.40 10.06 8.79
C GLY A 141 -3.88 10.87 7.60
N THR A 142 -4.39 12.09 7.42
CA THR A 142 -4.03 12.98 6.31
C THR A 142 -2.56 13.36 6.31
N ILE A 143 -1.92 13.51 7.48
CA ILE A 143 -0.50 13.86 7.56
C ILE A 143 0.34 12.73 6.97
N GLY A 144 0.10 11.49 7.41
CA GLY A 144 0.83 10.34 6.89
C GLY A 144 0.59 10.11 5.40
N PHE A 145 -0.63 10.35 4.92
CA PHE A 145 -0.95 10.34 3.49
C PHE A 145 -0.07 11.28 2.65
N TRP A 146 0.12 12.53 3.09
CA TRP A 146 0.99 13.49 2.41
C TRP A 146 2.48 13.15 2.56
N VAL A 147 2.89 12.62 3.71
CA VAL A 147 4.27 12.17 3.94
C VAL A 147 4.62 11.02 2.99
N VAL A 148 3.76 10.01 2.85
CA VAL A 148 3.97 8.89 1.93
C VAL A 148 4.05 9.38 0.48
N GLY A 149 3.14 10.27 0.05
CA GLY A 149 3.20 10.88 -1.27
C GLY A 149 4.51 11.64 -1.53
N PHE A 150 4.97 12.42 -0.56
CA PHE A 150 6.26 13.12 -0.65
C PHE A 150 7.45 12.14 -0.73
N MET A 151 7.42 11.03 0.00
CA MET A 151 8.43 9.97 -0.10
C MET A 151 8.41 9.29 -1.47
N ALA A 152 7.23 9.02 -2.03
CA ALA A 152 7.10 8.46 -3.37
C ALA A 152 7.64 9.41 -4.45
N MET A 153 7.43 10.72 -4.30
CA MET A 153 8.02 11.72 -5.20
C MET A 153 9.55 11.76 -5.06
N CYS A 154 10.07 11.74 -3.84
CA CYS A 154 11.50 11.64 -3.58
C CYS A 154 12.10 10.36 -4.20
N MET A 155 11.37 9.25 -4.17
CA MET A 155 11.76 8.00 -4.79
C MET A 155 11.82 8.13 -6.32
N LEU A 156 10.82 8.69 -6.98
CA LEU A 156 10.84 8.92 -8.44
C LEU A 156 12.05 9.79 -8.85
N VAL A 157 12.31 10.88 -8.12
CA VAL A 157 13.50 11.72 -8.36
C VAL A 157 14.79 10.93 -8.13
N ALA A 158 14.85 10.09 -7.09
CA ALA A 158 16.00 9.23 -6.82
C ALA A 158 16.22 8.16 -7.90
N LEU A 159 15.15 7.58 -8.47
CA LEU A 159 15.22 6.61 -9.57
C LEU A 159 15.77 7.26 -10.83
N VAL A 160 15.21 8.40 -11.25
CA VAL A 160 15.66 9.10 -12.47
C VAL A 160 17.10 9.58 -12.30
N SER A 161 17.44 10.21 -11.17
CA SER A 161 18.81 10.63 -10.90
C SER A 161 19.78 9.45 -10.77
N GLY A 162 19.33 8.30 -10.26
CA GLY A 162 20.12 7.06 -10.19
C GLY A 162 20.50 6.52 -11.57
N VAL A 163 19.53 6.45 -12.50
CA VAL A 163 19.77 6.05 -13.89
C VAL A 163 20.78 6.98 -14.57
N VAL A 164 20.64 8.29 -14.37
CA VAL A 164 21.58 9.30 -14.91
C VAL A 164 23.00 9.14 -14.36
N VAL A 165 23.15 8.75 -13.09
CA VAL A 165 24.45 8.59 -12.44
C VAL A 165 25.18 7.33 -12.93
N HIS A 166 24.46 6.24 -13.18
CA HIS A 166 25.03 4.95 -13.54
C HIS A 166 25.12 4.72 -15.05
N ARG A 167 26.15 5.29 -15.71
CA ARG A 167 26.40 5.13 -17.16
C ARG A 167 26.65 3.69 -17.63
N ARG A 168 27.09 2.79 -16.73
CA ARG A 168 27.41 1.37 -17.01
C ARG A 168 26.45 0.42 -16.32
N ILE A 169 25.19 0.83 -16.12
CA ILE A 169 24.23 0.08 -15.31
C ILE A 169 24.12 -1.40 -15.73
N PHE A 170 24.17 -1.69 -17.04
CA PHE A 170 24.12 -3.05 -17.58
C PHE A 170 25.45 -3.81 -17.54
N ALA A 171 26.59 -3.11 -17.66
CA ALA A 171 27.90 -3.77 -17.63
C ALA A 171 28.30 -4.17 -16.20
N ASP A 172 27.96 -3.34 -15.21
CA ASP A 172 28.26 -3.62 -13.80
C ASP A 172 27.30 -4.68 -13.22
N PHE A 173 26.11 -4.85 -13.80
CA PHE A 173 25.11 -5.87 -13.42
C PHE A 173 25.66 -7.30 -13.44
N PHE A 174 26.48 -7.64 -14.44
CA PHE A 174 27.07 -8.98 -14.58
C PHE A 174 28.31 -9.22 -13.70
N THR A 175 28.69 -8.25 -12.85
CA THR A 175 29.93 -8.32 -12.06
C THR A 175 29.67 -8.43 -10.56
N LEU A 176 28.98 -9.49 -10.13
CA LEU A 176 28.77 -9.78 -8.71
C LEU A 176 30.08 -10.23 -8.03
N ARG A 177 30.72 -9.34 -7.27
CA ARG A 177 31.96 -9.65 -6.53
C ARG A 177 31.66 -9.85 -5.05
N LEU A 178 31.53 -11.10 -4.62
CA LEU A 178 31.29 -11.46 -3.22
C LEU A 178 32.55 -11.25 -2.35
N GLY A 179 32.36 -10.92 -1.07
CA GLY A 179 33.43 -10.87 -0.07
C GLY A 179 34.37 -9.64 -0.10
N LYS A 180 34.10 -8.61 -0.90
CA LYS A 180 34.95 -7.40 -1.04
C LYS A 180 34.41 -6.17 -0.30
N GLY A 181 33.62 -6.37 0.76
CA GLY A 181 33.13 -5.31 1.66
C GLY A 181 32.30 -4.25 0.93
N GLN A 182 32.77 -2.99 0.92
CA GLN A 182 32.05 -1.86 0.29
C GLN A 182 31.74 -2.10 -1.20
N ARG A 183 32.64 -2.76 -1.94
CA ARG A 183 32.41 -3.04 -3.36
C ARG A 183 31.27 -4.04 -3.55
N SER A 184 31.20 -5.07 -2.71
CA SER A 184 30.07 -6.03 -2.73
C SER A 184 28.73 -5.38 -2.41
N TRP A 185 28.70 -4.40 -1.49
CA TRP A 185 27.48 -3.63 -1.21
C TRP A 185 27.05 -2.76 -2.39
N LEU A 186 28.00 -2.15 -3.09
CA LEU A 186 27.72 -1.39 -4.32
C LEU A 186 27.23 -2.31 -5.44
N ASP A 187 27.86 -3.47 -5.62
CA ASP A 187 27.44 -4.45 -6.62
C ASP A 187 26.04 -5.00 -6.31
N ALA A 188 25.72 -5.27 -5.02
CA ALA A 188 24.38 -5.68 -4.59
C ALA A 188 23.33 -4.60 -4.81
N HIS A 189 23.64 -3.35 -4.45
CA HIS A 189 22.77 -2.20 -4.72
C HIS A 189 22.50 -2.06 -6.23
N ASN A 190 23.54 -2.09 -7.06
CA ASN A 190 23.39 -2.02 -8.51
C ASN A 190 22.59 -3.20 -9.08
N ALA A 191 22.87 -4.43 -8.66
CA ALA A 191 22.20 -5.64 -9.17
C ALA A 191 20.71 -5.64 -8.84
N THR A 192 20.35 -5.40 -7.58
CA THR A 192 18.94 -5.28 -7.15
C THR A 192 18.24 -4.12 -7.84
N GLY A 193 18.97 -3.04 -8.14
CA GLY A 193 18.42 -1.84 -8.76
C GLY A 193 18.05 -2.02 -10.20
N VAL A 194 18.97 -2.54 -11.01
CA VAL A 194 18.72 -2.80 -12.43
C VAL A 194 17.59 -3.80 -12.59
N LEU A 195 17.64 -4.91 -11.84
CA LEU A 195 16.65 -5.97 -11.97
C LEU A 195 15.24 -5.52 -11.56
N ALA A 196 15.13 -4.69 -10.52
CA ALA A 196 13.85 -4.17 -10.06
C ALA A 196 13.46 -2.82 -10.69
N LEU A 197 14.30 -2.19 -11.54
CA LEU A 197 14.10 -0.80 -11.98
C LEU A 197 12.73 -0.57 -12.63
N PRO A 198 12.26 -1.40 -13.61
CA PRO A 198 10.95 -1.18 -14.23
C PRO A 198 9.82 -1.28 -13.20
N PHE A 199 9.91 -2.25 -12.30
CA PHE A 199 8.95 -2.45 -11.23
C PHE A 199 8.95 -1.28 -10.23
N LEU A 200 10.13 -0.82 -9.80
CA LEU A 200 10.26 0.30 -8.85
C LEU A 200 9.74 1.61 -9.44
N PHE A 201 9.98 1.85 -10.74
CA PHE A 201 9.45 3.02 -11.41
C PHE A 201 7.92 2.94 -11.53
N MET A 202 7.41 1.79 -11.98
CA MET A 202 5.97 1.53 -12.09
C MET A 202 5.28 1.69 -10.73
N ILE A 203 5.76 1.05 -9.66
CA ILE A 203 5.09 1.06 -8.36
C ILE A 203 5.14 2.43 -7.69
N ALA A 204 6.25 3.18 -7.83
CA ALA A 204 6.38 4.52 -7.30
C ALA A 204 5.46 5.52 -8.02
N TYR A 205 5.37 5.42 -9.36
CA TYR A 205 4.48 6.28 -10.15
C TYR A 205 3.01 5.95 -9.91
N THR A 206 2.65 4.67 -9.98
CA THR A 206 1.27 4.22 -9.76
C THR A 206 0.77 4.52 -8.36
N GLY A 207 1.63 4.50 -7.33
CA GLY A 207 1.25 4.89 -5.97
C GLY A 207 0.87 6.36 -5.83
N LEU A 208 1.53 7.26 -6.57
CA LEU A 208 1.12 8.67 -6.67
C LEU A 208 -0.14 8.83 -7.52
N ALA A 209 -0.19 8.14 -8.66
CA ALA A 209 -1.32 8.17 -9.58
C ALA A 209 -2.62 7.65 -8.95
N TYR A 210 -2.54 6.71 -8.01
CA TYR A 210 -3.70 6.18 -7.28
C TYR A 210 -4.54 7.31 -6.66
N PHE A 211 -3.87 8.32 -6.09
CA PHE A 211 -4.50 9.48 -5.45
C PHE A 211 -4.26 10.79 -6.18
N TYR A 212 -4.21 10.77 -7.52
CA TYR A 212 -3.83 11.93 -8.33
C TYR A 212 -4.66 13.18 -8.01
N SER A 213 -5.99 13.05 -7.85
CA SER A 213 -6.88 14.19 -7.58
C SER A 213 -6.68 14.78 -6.18
N SER A 214 -6.12 14.01 -5.25
CA SER A 214 -5.78 14.49 -3.91
C SER A 214 -4.41 15.17 -3.88
N TYR A 215 -3.42 14.61 -4.58
CA TYR A 215 -2.07 15.18 -4.62
C TYR A 215 -1.94 16.37 -5.58
N ILE A 216 -2.68 16.39 -6.69
CA ILE A 216 -2.67 17.46 -7.70
C ILE A 216 -4.14 17.83 -8.04
N PRO A 217 -4.85 18.55 -7.14
CA PRO A 217 -6.26 18.90 -7.33
C PRO A 217 -6.50 20.04 -8.33
N TRP A 218 -5.45 20.78 -8.70
CA TRP A 218 -5.54 22.03 -9.45
C TRP A 218 -6.11 21.90 -10.87
N PRO A 219 -5.76 20.87 -11.66
CA PRO A 219 -6.44 20.55 -12.92
C PRO A 219 -7.95 20.48 -12.79
N LEU A 220 -8.44 19.72 -11.81
CA LEU A 220 -9.87 19.55 -11.57
C LEU A 220 -10.52 20.87 -11.18
N ARG A 221 -9.90 21.62 -10.28
CA ARG A 221 -10.40 22.92 -9.81
C ARG A 221 -10.45 23.96 -10.93
N ALA A 222 -9.48 23.97 -11.83
CA ALA A 222 -9.44 24.90 -12.96
C ALA A 222 -10.58 24.67 -13.95
N VAL A 223 -10.99 23.41 -14.14
CA VAL A 223 -12.01 23.03 -15.14
C VAL A 223 -13.42 22.94 -14.55
N TYR A 224 -13.57 22.35 -13.36
CA TYR A 224 -14.88 22.08 -12.73
C TYR A 224 -15.20 22.99 -11.53
N GLY A 225 -14.25 23.80 -11.07
CA GLY A 225 -14.37 24.63 -9.87
C GLY A 225 -14.10 23.89 -8.55
N ASP A 226 -14.16 24.62 -7.44
CA ASP A 226 -13.87 24.11 -6.09
C ASP A 226 -15.15 23.85 -5.27
N SER A 227 -16.10 23.09 -5.84
CA SER A 227 -17.33 22.70 -5.15
C SER A 227 -17.35 21.19 -4.85
N PRO A 228 -18.04 20.73 -3.80
CA PRO A 228 -18.22 19.29 -3.56
C PRO A 228 -18.87 18.54 -4.73
N GLN A 229 -19.64 19.25 -5.57
CA GLN A 229 -20.30 18.72 -6.75
C GLN A 229 -19.34 18.64 -7.97
N ALA A 230 -18.22 19.39 -7.97
CA ALA A 230 -17.23 19.36 -9.04
C ALA A 230 -16.63 17.97 -9.22
N GLN A 231 -16.24 17.32 -8.12
CA GLN A 231 -15.71 15.95 -8.13
C GLN A 231 -16.72 14.95 -8.70
N ALA A 232 -18.00 15.09 -8.34
CA ALA A 232 -19.06 14.18 -8.80
C ALA A 232 -19.32 14.33 -10.30
N ARG A 233 -19.32 15.57 -10.82
CA ARG A 233 -19.45 15.83 -12.27
C ARG A 233 -18.26 15.27 -13.04
N TYR A 234 -17.04 15.57 -12.56
CA TYR A 234 -15.81 15.05 -13.12
C TYR A 234 -15.81 13.52 -13.22
N GLN A 235 -16.15 12.83 -12.13
CA GLN A 235 -16.24 11.37 -12.12
C GLN A 235 -17.34 10.83 -13.03
N GLY A 236 -18.49 11.51 -13.09
CA GLY A 236 -19.60 11.13 -13.97
C GLY A 236 -19.25 11.24 -15.45
N GLU A 237 -18.49 12.27 -15.85
CA GLU A 237 -18.00 12.43 -17.23
C GLU A 237 -16.87 11.45 -17.57
N LEU A 238 -16.00 11.12 -16.59
CA LEU A 238 -14.94 10.13 -16.77
C LEU A 238 -15.49 8.69 -16.86
N SER A 239 -16.58 8.41 -16.14
CA SER A 239 -17.18 7.09 -16.09
C SER A 239 -17.98 6.82 -17.36
N SER A 240 -17.64 5.77 -18.09
CA SER A 240 -18.49 5.22 -19.16
C SER A 240 -19.70 4.44 -18.62
N GLU A 241 -19.91 4.46 -17.30
CA GLU A 241 -20.89 3.61 -16.61
C GLU A 241 -22.18 4.36 -16.33
N ALA A 242 -23.32 3.79 -16.75
CA ALA A 242 -24.62 4.31 -16.33
C ALA A 242 -24.73 4.26 -14.79
N ALA A 243 -25.13 5.37 -14.16
CA ALA A 243 -25.46 5.36 -12.74
C ALA A 243 -26.69 4.47 -12.49
N ALA A 244 -26.68 3.69 -11.41
CA ALA A 244 -27.90 2.99 -10.99
C ALA A 244 -29.01 4.03 -10.75
N PRO A 245 -30.26 3.75 -11.16
CA PRO A 245 -31.36 4.68 -10.93
C PRO A 245 -31.52 4.93 -9.43
N ARG A 246 -31.39 6.20 -9.02
CA ARG A 246 -31.60 6.60 -7.61
C ARG A 246 -33.10 6.53 -7.33
N ARG A 247 -33.53 5.58 -6.51
CA ARG A 247 -34.90 5.54 -5.99
C ARG A 247 -34.95 6.27 -4.66
N SER A 248 -35.94 7.12 -4.45
CA SER A 248 -36.23 7.72 -3.14
C SER A 248 -36.90 6.71 -2.20
N LEU A 249 -36.76 6.91 -0.89
CA LEU A 249 -37.54 6.17 0.12
C LEU A 249 -39.03 6.40 -0.13
N GLN A 250 -39.83 5.34 -0.18
CA GLN A 250 -41.27 5.44 -0.39
C GLN A 250 -42.07 5.36 0.92
N GLY A 251 -41.51 4.76 1.98
CA GLY A 251 -42.16 4.59 3.27
C GLY A 251 -43.28 3.54 3.25
N GLN A 252 -43.40 2.76 2.18
CA GLN A 252 -44.42 1.74 2.00
C GLN A 252 -43.83 0.37 2.28
N PRO A 253 -44.39 -0.42 3.22
CA PRO A 253 -43.94 -1.78 3.47
C PRO A 253 -44.08 -2.66 2.24
N ALA A 254 -43.03 -3.40 1.90
CA ALA A 254 -43.06 -4.37 0.81
C ALA A 254 -42.30 -5.65 1.18
N ALA A 255 -42.80 -6.79 0.71
CA ALA A 255 -42.14 -8.08 0.89
C ALA A 255 -40.90 -8.16 -0.02
N MET A 256 -39.87 -8.84 0.47
CA MET A 256 -38.65 -9.10 -0.30
C MET A 256 -38.84 -10.29 -1.22
N GLN A 257 -38.36 -10.16 -2.46
CA GLN A 257 -38.25 -11.26 -3.40
C GLN A 257 -37.25 -12.31 -2.89
N ASP A 258 -37.44 -13.57 -3.29
CA ASP A 258 -36.55 -14.68 -2.96
C ASP A 258 -35.09 -14.37 -3.36
N LEU A 259 -34.19 -14.35 -2.35
CA LEU A 259 -32.78 -14.01 -2.55
C LEU A 259 -32.03 -15.07 -3.36
N ALA A 260 -32.40 -16.34 -3.24
CA ALA A 260 -31.78 -17.42 -4.02
C ALA A 260 -32.13 -17.27 -5.51
N GLN A 261 -33.37 -16.91 -5.83
CA GLN A 261 -33.77 -16.62 -7.21
C GLN A 261 -32.99 -15.44 -7.80
N LEU A 262 -32.80 -14.36 -7.04
CA LEU A 262 -32.01 -13.20 -7.49
C LEU A 262 -30.53 -13.55 -7.69
N LEU A 263 -29.97 -14.43 -6.85
CA LEU A 263 -28.60 -14.91 -7.00
C LEU A 263 -28.43 -15.77 -8.25
N ASP A 264 -29.39 -16.66 -8.52
CA ASP A 264 -29.35 -17.51 -9.70
C ASP A 264 -29.55 -16.70 -10.99
N GLN A 265 -30.46 -15.71 -10.96
CA GLN A 265 -30.59 -14.77 -12.07
C GLN A 265 -29.31 -13.96 -12.28
N ALA A 266 -28.67 -13.48 -11.21
CA ALA A 266 -27.40 -12.76 -11.31
C ALA A 266 -26.28 -13.66 -11.90
N ARG A 267 -26.21 -14.93 -11.49
CA ARG A 267 -25.29 -15.93 -12.06
C ARG A 267 -25.51 -16.09 -13.56
N GLN A 268 -26.75 -16.26 -13.99
CA GLN A 268 -27.09 -16.44 -15.40
C GLN A 268 -26.75 -15.20 -16.24
N LEU A 269 -27.06 -14.00 -15.73
CA LEU A 269 -26.80 -12.75 -16.44
C LEU A 269 -25.32 -12.40 -16.57
N THR A 270 -24.51 -12.82 -15.59
CA THR A 270 -23.09 -12.42 -15.54
C THR A 270 -22.12 -13.54 -15.90
N GLY A 271 -22.55 -14.79 -15.82
CA GLY A 271 -21.69 -15.97 -15.96
C GLY A 271 -20.67 -16.12 -14.83
N ARG A 272 -20.85 -15.42 -13.70
CA ARG A 272 -19.88 -15.37 -12.59
C ARG A 272 -20.53 -15.76 -11.27
N SER A 273 -19.70 -16.27 -10.35
CA SER A 273 -20.13 -16.65 -9.00
C SER A 273 -20.42 -15.42 -8.12
N PRO A 274 -21.59 -15.34 -7.46
CA PRO A 274 -21.90 -14.30 -6.49
C PRO A 274 -20.96 -14.35 -5.28
N ARG A 275 -20.56 -13.18 -4.81
CA ARG A 275 -19.75 -13.00 -3.61
C ARG A 275 -20.55 -12.44 -2.45
N MET A 276 -21.43 -11.48 -2.73
CA MET A 276 -22.10 -10.69 -1.71
C MET A 276 -23.43 -10.15 -2.22
N LEU A 277 -24.45 -10.17 -1.37
CA LEU A 277 -25.66 -9.37 -1.53
C LEU A 277 -25.59 -8.12 -0.65
N PHE A 278 -25.97 -7.00 -1.23
CA PHE A 278 -26.15 -5.74 -0.53
C PHE A 278 -27.57 -5.26 -0.75
N ILE A 279 -28.38 -5.30 0.30
CA ILE A 279 -29.79 -4.94 0.28
C ILE A 279 -29.92 -3.55 0.86
N GLU A 280 -30.34 -2.59 0.04
CA GLU A 280 -30.60 -1.22 0.46
C GLU A 280 -32.08 -1.04 0.79
N ARG A 281 -32.36 -0.43 1.94
CA ARG A 281 -33.73 -0.17 2.43
C ARG A 281 -34.60 -1.43 2.50
N PRO A 282 -34.16 -2.46 3.25
CA PRO A 282 -34.91 -3.69 3.43
C PRO A 282 -36.32 -3.42 3.95
N GLY A 283 -37.33 -4.00 3.29
CA GLY A 283 -38.74 -3.91 3.68
C GLY A 283 -39.49 -2.69 3.13
N ASP A 284 -38.85 -1.81 2.35
CA ASP A 284 -39.51 -0.67 1.68
C ASP A 284 -39.85 -1.00 0.22
N ALA A 285 -40.89 -0.40 -0.34
CA ALA A 285 -41.25 -0.57 -1.76
C ALA A 285 -40.16 -0.08 -2.75
N SER A 286 -39.23 0.77 -2.28
CA SER A 286 -38.06 1.22 -3.05
C SER A 286 -36.81 0.34 -2.87
N MET A 287 -36.93 -0.80 -2.19
CA MET A 287 -35.83 -1.72 -1.89
C MET A 287 -35.05 -2.11 -3.15
N THR A 288 -33.73 -2.22 -2.99
CA THR A 288 -32.82 -2.62 -4.06
C THR A 288 -31.89 -3.70 -3.56
N VAL A 289 -31.81 -4.81 -4.30
CA VAL A 289 -30.90 -5.91 -4.02
C VAL A 289 -29.77 -5.86 -5.02
N ARG A 290 -28.54 -5.67 -4.53
CA ARG A 290 -27.34 -5.60 -5.34
C ARG A 290 -26.51 -6.86 -5.13
N VAL A 291 -26.34 -7.64 -6.17
CA VAL A 291 -25.46 -8.81 -6.18
C VAL A 291 -24.12 -8.39 -6.75
N PHE A 292 -23.06 -8.55 -5.95
CA PHE A 292 -21.67 -8.37 -6.38
C PHE A 292 -21.07 -9.75 -6.62
N ASN A 293 -20.46 -9.94 -7.77
CA ASN A 293 -19.80 -11.19 -8.12
C ASN A 293 -18.35 -11.24 -7.65
N GLN A 294 -17.79 -12.43 -7.66
CA GLN A 294 -16.35 -12.63 -7.57
C GLN A 294 -15.70 -12.04 -8.83
N ALA A 295 -14.60 -11.31 -8.63
CA ALA A 295 -13.70 -11.01 -9.74
C ALA A 295 -12.99 -12.31 -10.13
N PRO A 296 -12.90 -12.67 -11.43
CA PRO A 296 -12.20 -13.89 -11.84
C PRO A 296 -10.75 -13.89 -11.33
N GLU A 297 -10.41 -14.85 -10.46
CA GLU A 297 -9.07 -14.89 -9.85
C GLU A 297 -7.95 -15.08 -10.89
N ASP A 298 -8.25 -15.80 -11.97
CA ASP A 298 -7.31 -16.13 -13.05
C ASP A 298 -7.46 -15.23 -14.29
N SER A 299 -8.04 -14.03 -14.13
CA SER A 299 -8.18 -13.12 -15.28
C SER A 299 -6.81 -12.74 -15.85
N GLN A 300 -6.67 -12.93 -17.17
CA GLN A 300 -5.50 -12.49 -17.93
C GLN A 300 -5.54 -10.99 -18.26
N THR A 301 -6.63 -10.29 -17.92
CA THR A 301 -6.78 -8.86 -18.14
C THR A 301 -6.45 -8.06 -16.88
N ILE A 302 -5.81 -6.89 -17.06
CA ILE A 302 -5.49 -5.96 -15.96
C ILE A 302 -6.78 -5.39 -15.36
N LEU A 303 -7.73 -5.03 -16.21
CA LEU A 303 -9.06 -4.57 -15.80
C LEU A 303 -9.91 -5.79 -15.46
N ASN A 304 -9.96 -6.09 -14.17
CA ASN A 304 -10.68 -7.23 -13.61
C ASN A 304 -11.77 -6.76 -12.64
N GLN A 305 -12.71 -5.96 -13.16
CA GLN A 305 -13.83 -5.49 -12.36
C GLN A 305 -14.83 -6.61 -12.13
N ALA A 306 -15.27 -6.76 -10.89
CA ALA A 306 -16.34 -7.69 -10.53
C ALA A 306 -17.65 -7.24 -11.20
N GLY A 307 -18.32 -8.17 -11.88
CA GLY A 307 -19.68 -7.92 -12.36
C GLY A 307 -20.63 -7.65 -11.20
N GLN A 308 -21.64 -6.84 -11.43
CA GLN A 308 -22.69 -6.50 -10.48
C GLN A 308 -24.04 -6.50 -11.19
N VAL A 309 -25.06 -7.04 -10.52
CA VAL A 309 -26.46 -6.89 -10.95
C VAL A 309 -27.23 -6.21 -9.83
N SER A 310 -28.03 -5.21 -10.18
CA SER A 310 -28.95 -4.53 -9.27
C SER A 310 -30.38 -4.87 -9.67
N PHE A 311 -31.16 -5.34 -8.70
CA PHE A 311 -32.55 -5.74 -8.87
C PHE A 311 -33.46 -4.85 -8.03
N ASP A 312 -34.68 -4.68 -8.51
CA ASP A 312 -35.81 -4.26 -7.68
C ASP A 312 -36.06 -5.36 -6.65
N GLY A 313 -35.96 -5.02 -5.36
CA GLY A 313 -36.08 -6.01 -4.30
C GLY A 313 -37.49 -6.58 -4.11
N VAL A 314 -38.51 -5.97 -4.69
CA VAL A 314 -39.92 -6.37 -4.57
C VAL A 314 -40.36 -7.16 -5.80
N THR A 315 -40.04 -6.67 -6.99
CA THR A 315 -40.48 -7.31 -8.25
C THR A 315 -39.47 -8.29 -8.84
N GLY A 316 -38.21 -8.21 -8.42
CA GLY A 316 -37.10 -8.94 -9.04
C GLY A 316 -36.67 -8.42 -10.41
N ALA A 317 -37.23 -7.30 -10.89
CA ALA A 317 -36.84 -6.70 -12.16
C ALA A 317 -35.37 -6.22 -12.14
N VAL A 318 -34.63 -6.46 -13.20
CA VAL A 318 -33.26 -5.97 -13.35
C VAL A 318 -33.29 -4.45 -13.52
N LEU A 319 -32.77 -3.72 -12.53
CA LEU A 319 -32.61 -2.26 -12.61
C LEU A 319 -31.34 -1.88 -13.34
N GLN A 320 -30.28 -2.65 -13.15
CA GLN A 320 -28.99 -2.40 -13.78
C GLN A 320 -28.12 -3.66 -13.82
N LEU A 321 -27.62 -3.99 -15.01
CA LEU A 321 -26.60 -5.01 -15.21
C LEU A 321 -25.26 -4.33 -15.51
N ARG A 322 -24.25 -4.63 -14.69
CA ARG A 322 -22.85 -4.24 -14.91
C ARG A 322 -22.05 -5.51 -15.08
N ASN A 323 -21.77 -5.88 -16.32
CA ASN A 323 -20.88 -7.00 -16.61
C ASN A 323 -19.76 -6.52 -17.54
N PRO A 324 -18.62 -6.08 -16.99
CA PRO A 324 -17.52 -5.56 -17.79
C PRO A 324 -17.05 -6.62 -18.79
N ASP A 325 -17.16 -6.30 -20.08
CA ASP A 325 -16.64 -7.13 -21.16
C ASP A 325 -15.11 -6.98 -21.22
N PRO A 326 -14.33 -8.06 -20.99
CA PRO A 326 -12.88 -8.02 -21.07
C PRO A 326 -12.36 -7.66 -22.47
N GLN A 327 -13.18 -7.81 -23.52
CA GLN A 327 -12.83 -7.52 -24.91
C GLN A 327 -13.29 -6.13 -25.38
N ALA A 328 -13.97 -5.36 -24.52
CA ALA A 328 -14.39 -4.01 -24.87
C ALA A 328 -13.18 -3.12 -25.25
N PRO A 329 -13.30 -2.26 -26.27
CA PRO A 329 -12.23 -1.34 -26.64
C PRO A 329 -11.77 -0.51 -25.45
N THR A 330 -10.45 -0.38 -25.31
CA THR A 330 -9.87 0.47 -24.26
C THR A 330 -10.25 1.92 -24.51
N HIS A 331 -10.81 2.57 -23.49
CA HIS A 331 -11.05 4.01 -23.52
C HIS A 331 -10.19 4.72 -22.48
N SER A 332 -9.92 5.99 -22.72
CA SER A 332 -9.15 6.90 -21.86
C SER A 332 -9.56 6.90 -20.39
N GLY A 333 -10.86 6.79 -20.09
CA GLY A 333 -11.39 6.69 -18.73
C GLY A 333 -10.87 5.49 -17.93
N GLN A 334 -10.32 4.48 -18.60
CA GLN A 334 -9.73 3.29 -17.97
C GLN A 334 -8.26 3.47 -17.56
N ILE A 335 -7.60 4.57 -17.94
CA ILE A 335 -6.19 4.80 -17.60
C ILE A 335 -5.97 4.74 -16.07
N HIS A 336 -6.80 5.43 -15.30
CA HIS A 336 -6.69 5.42 -13.84
C HIS A 336 -6.97 4.03 -13.24
N PRO A 337 -8.07 3.33 -13.58
CA PRO A 337 -8.29 1.94 -13.18
C PRO A 337 -7.13 0.98 -13.51
N VAL A 338 -6.46 1.14 -14.66
CA VAL A 338 -5.26 0.35 -15.01
C VAL A 338 -4.11 0.65 -14.05
N LEU A 339 -3.83 1.94 -13.78
CA LEU A 339 -2.77 2.34 -12.85
C LEU A 339 -3.07 1.86 -11.42
N GLU A 340 -4.33 1.91 -10.98
CA GLU A 340 -4.75 1.35 -9.70
C GLU A 340 -4.49 -0.15 -9.64
N ALA A 341 -4.92 -0.91 -10.66
CA ALA A 341 -4.71 -2.35 -10.74
C ALA A 341 -3.23 -2.74 -10.75
N LEU A 342 -2.39 -1.98 -11.47
CA LEU A 342 -0.93 -2.11 -11.46
C LEU A 342 -0.33 -1.86 -10.07
N HIS A 343 -0.89 -0.94 -9.28
CA HIS A 343 -0.39 -0.66 -7.94
C HIS A 343 -0.78 -1.75 -6.92
N VAL A 344 -2.05 -2.17 -6.93
CA VAL A 344 -2.60 -3.08 -5.91
C VAL A 344 -2.52 -4.56 -6.29
N ALA A 345 -1.97 -4.88 -7.46
CA ALA A 345 -1.82 -6.24 -8.00
C ALA A 345 -3.15 -7.04 -8.01
N SER A 346 -4.22 -6.42 -8.50
CA SER A 346 -5.57 -7.02 -8.57
C SER A 346 -5.78 -7.96 -9.78
N PHE A 347 -4.73 -8.27 -10.54
CA PHE A 347 -4.77 -9.08 -11.76
C PHE A 347 -3.72 -10.20 -11.74
N GLY A 348 -3.77 -11.13 -12.70
CA GLY A 348 -2.75 -12.16 -12.89
C GLY A 348 -2.66 -13.24 -11.79
N GLY A 349 -3.69 -13.35 -10.95
CA GLY A 349 -3.83 -14.40 -9.94
C GLY A 349 -2.67 -14.51 -8.95
N TRP A 350 -2.45 -15.71 -8.44
CA TRP A 350 -1.44 -15.99 -7.42
C TRP A 350 0.00 -15.83 -7.91
N THR A 351 0.27 -16.16 -9.17
CA THR A 351 1.60 -16.01 -9.78
C THR A 351 2.07 -14.56 -9.71
N LEU A 352 1.22 -13.62 -10.14
CA LEU A 352 1.58 -12.21 -10.13
C LEU A 352 1.73 -11.68 -8.70
N ARG A 353 0.88 -12.12 -7.75
CA ARG A 353 1.02 -11.76 -6.33
C ARG A 353 2.39 -12.18 -5.79
N TRP A 354 2.86 -13.38 -6.08
CA TRP A 354 4.20 -13.83 -5.69
C TRP A 354 5.32 -13.06 -6.39
N MET A 355 5.16 -12.71 -7.68
CA MET A 355 6.12 -11.84 -8.36
C MET A 355 6.21 -10.46 -7.68
N TYR A 356 5.07 -9.81 -7.42
CA TYR A 356 5.00 -8.54 -6.69
C TYR A 356 5.62 -8.64 -5.31
N PHE A 357 5.41 -9.77 -4.63
CA PHE A 357 6.04 -10.03 -3.34
C PHE A 357 7.57 -10.07 -3.43
N VAL A 358 8.11 -10.84 -4.37
CA VAL A 358 9.56 -10.95 -4.58
C VAL A 358 10.16 -9.60 -4.99
N PHE A 359 9.57 -8.90 -5.96
CA PHE A 359 10.05 -7.59 -6.39
C PHE A 359 9.89 -6.52 -5.29
N GLY A 360 8.84 -6.61 -4.46
CA GLY A 360 8.67 -5.76 -3.29
C GLY A 360 9.73 -5.98 -2.21
N LEU A 361 10.11 -7.24 -1.94
CA LEU A 361 11.26 -7.56 -1.08
C LEU A 361 12.58 -7.07 -1.67
N MET A 362 12.76 -7.18 -2.99
CA MET A 362 13.94 -6.63 -3.67
C MET A 362 13.99 -5.10 -3.57
N GLY A 363 12.85 -4.42 -3.69
CA GLY A 363 12.75 -2.97 -3.45
C GLY A 363 13.09 -2.60 -2.02
N THR A 364 12.60 -3.37 -1.04
CA THR A 364 12.97 -3.21 0.37
C THR A 364 14.49 -3.41 0.57
N ALA A 365 15.07 -4.45 -0.02
CA ALA A 365 16.51 -4.72 0.00
C ALA A 365 17.35 -3.63 -0.69
N MET A 366 16.84 -3.06 -1.78
CA MET A 366 17.46 -1.93 -2.46
C MET A 366 17.56 -0.69 -1.55
N MET A 367 16.47 -0.29 -0.89
CA MET A 367 16.48 0.84 0.05
C MET A 367 17.37 0.56 1.27
N ALA A 368 17.29 -0.67 1.79
CA ALA A 368 18.14 -1.18 2.85
C ALA A 368 19.64 -1.09 2.52
N THR A 369 20.05 -1.61 1.37
CA THR A 369 21.45 -1.60 0.94
C THR A 369 21.97 -0.18 0.74
N GLY A 370 21.15 0.74 0.22
CA GLY A 370 21.51 2.15 0.05
C GLY A 370 21.81 2.86 1.37
N THR A 371 20.94 2.70 2.37
CA THR A 371 21.12 3.30 3.71
C THR A 371 22.28 2.69 4.48
N VAL A 372 22.54 1.38 4.33
CA VAL A 372 23.70 0.70 4.93
C VAL A 372 25.00 1.11 4.22
N LEU A 373 25.02 1.17 2.89
CA LEU A 373 26.19 1.57 2.10
C LEU A 373 26.66 2.99 2.45
N PHE A 374 25.72 3.91 2.69
CA PHE A 374 26.02 5.25 3.18
C PHE A 374 26.87 5.20 4.46
N MET A 375 26.51 4.34 5.41
CA MET A 375 27.26 4.18 6.67
C MET A 375 28.60 3.50 6.50
N VAL A 376 28.69 2.44 5.69
CA VAL A 376 29.96 1.77 5.39
C VAL A 376 30.97 2.74 4.77
N LYS A 377 30.51 3.62 3.87
CA LYS A 377 31.35 4.63 3.22
C LYS A 377 31.84 5.71 4.18
N ARG A 378 30.95 6.21 5.06
CA ARG A 378 31.28 7.28 6.01
C ARG A 378 32.10 6.80 7.20
N ARG A 379 31.93 5.56 7.68
CA ARG A 379 32.79 4.96 8.71
C ARG A 379 34.28 4.97 8.33
N LYS A 380 34.60 4.78 7.04
CA LYS A 380 35.99 4.80 6.54
C LYS A 380 36.53 6.21 6.26
N LYS A 381 35.66 7.22 6.14
CA LYS A 381 35.99 8.61 5.76
C LYS A 381 35.22 9.62 6.61
N SER A 382 35.14 9.41 7.93
CA SER A 382 34.23 10.16 8.80
C SER A 382 34.48 11.66 8.86
N ALA A 383 35.65 12.15 8.41
CA ALA A 383 36.04 13.54 8.11
C ALA A 383 35.58 14.67 9.07
N MET A 384 35.09 14.34 10.26
CA MET A 384 34.46 15.27 11.22
C MET A 384 33.50 16.27 10.55
N GLU A 385 32.64 15.80 9.65
CA GLU A 385 31.75 16.62 8.80
C GLU A 385 30.81 17.55 9.59
N PHE A 386 30.51 17.16 10.82
CA PHE A 386 29.66 17.90 11.76
C PHE A 386 30.41 18.32 13.02
N GLY A 387 31.74 18.42 12.95
CA GLY A 387 32.59 18.72 14.11
C GLY A 387 32.43 17.69 15.24
N ALA A 388 32.35 18.15 16.48
CA ALA A 388 32.18 17.30 17.67
C ALA A 388 30.90 16.44 17.64
N ALA A 389 29.85 16.88 16.92
CA ALA A 389 28.58 16.16 16.82
C ALA A 389 28.61 14.97 15.84
N THR A 390 29.69 14.79 15.06
CA THR A 390 29.76 13.79 13.98
C THR A 390 29.50 12.36 14.48
N ALA A 391 30.09 11.98 15.62
CA ALA A 391 29.90 10.66 16.20
C ALA A 391 28.44 10.42 16.60
N SER A 392 27.81 11.40 17.26
CA SER A 392 26.41 11.32 17.69
C SER A 392 25.45 11.25 16.51
N ILE A 393 25.68 12.03 15.44
CA ILE A 393 24.84 12.01 14.23
C ILE A 393 24.94 10.64 13.53
N TYR A 394 26.14 10.10 13.34
CA TYR A 394 26.29 8.77 12.74
C TYR A 394 25.71 7.67 13.63
N ARG A 395 25.77 7.84 14.95
CA ARG A 395 25.10 6.93 15.88
C ARG A 395 23.58 6.95 15.71
N VAL A 396 22.99 8.13 15.51
CA VAL A 396 21.56 8.28 15.19
C VAL A 396 21.22 7.60 13.87
N VAL A 397 21.99 7.87 12.80
CA VAL A 397 21.79 7.24 11.47
C VAL A 397 21.84 5.71 11.55
N GLU A 398 22.78 5.15 12.32
CA GLU A 398 22.87 3.70 12.52
C GLU A 398 21.69 3.12 13.30
N SER A 399 21.23 3.84 14.31
CA SER A 399 20.06 3.42 15.10
C SER A 399 18.78 3.45 14.26
N LEU A 400 18.66 4.47 13.39
CA LEU A 400 17.58 4.57 12.42
C LEU A 400 17.65 3.47 11.36
N ASN A 401 18.85 3.09 10.89
CA ASN A 401 19.00 1.93 10.02
C ASN A 401 18.51 0.64 10.70
N VAL A 402 18.90 0.39 11.95
CA VAL A 402 18.43 -0.80 12.68
C VAL A 402 16.90 -0.78 12.81
N ALA A 403 16.33 0.35 13.23
CA ALA A 403 14.89 0.50 13.42
C ALA A 403 14.08 0.36 12.12
N ALA A 404 14.58 0.94 11.02
CA ALA A 404 13.91 0.94 9.73
C ALA A 404 13.99 -0.41 8.99
N LEU A 405 14.93 -1.28 9.36
CA LEU A 405 15.11 -2.59 8.73
C LEU A 405 14.73 -3.75 9.66
N ALA A 406 15.51 -3.97 10.71
CA ALA A 406 15.26 -5.06 11.67
C ALA A 406 14.04 -4.74 12.54
N GLY A 407 13.90 -3.48 12.97
CA GLY A 407 12.81 -3.06 13.84
C GLY A 407 11.43 -3.13 13.20
N ILE A 408 11.29 -2.77 11.93
CA ILE A 408 10.00 -2.88 11.22
C ILE A 408 9.62 -4.34 10.97
N ALA A 409 10.59 -5.22 10.69
CA ALA A 409 10.36 -6.66 10.56
C ALA A 409 9.93 -7.25 11.91
N LEU A 410 10.59 -6.86 13.01
CA LEU A 410 10.23 -7.23 14.37
C LEU A 410 8.81 -6.76 14.76
N ALA A 411 8.47 -5.51 14.44
CA ALA A 411 7.13 -4.98 14.67
C ALA A 411 6.08 -5.75 13.85
N SER A 412 6.38 -6.05 12.59
CA SER A 412 5.49 -6.80 11.70
C SER A 412 5.17 -8.18 12.26
N ILE A 413 6.15 -8.97 12.71
CA ILE A 413 5.86 -10.26 13.35
C ILE A 413 5.22 -10.10 14.74
N GLY A 414 5.58 -9.04 15.47
CA GLY A 414 4.95 -8.67 16.74
C GLY A 414 3.44 -8.42 16.61
N TYR A 415 2.99 -7.87 15.49
CA TYR A 415 1.56 -7.69 15.18
C TYR A 415 0.80 -9.03 15.11
N PHE A 416 1.39 -10.08 14.52
CA PHE A 416 0.80 -11.43 14.50
C PHE A 416 0.77 -12.05 15.90
N TRP A 417 1.81 -11.81 16.71
CA TRP A 417 1.86 -12.27 18.10
C TRP A 417 0.78 -11.61 18.95
N LEU A 418 0.62 -10.29 18.86
CA LEU A 418 -0.43 -9.56 19.56
C LEU A 418 -1.83 -10.08 19.19
N ASN A 419 -2.02 -10.47 17.93
CA ASN A 419 -3.26 -11.11 17.49
C ASN A 419 -3.51 -12.50 18.11
N ARG A 420 -2.52 -13.18 18.69
CA ARG A 420 -2.78 -14.41 19.47
C ARG A 420 -2.85 -14.16 20.97
N LEU A 421 -2.09 -13.19 21.48
CA LEU A 421 -1.99 -12.88 22.90
C LEU A 421 -3.14 -12.01 23.43
N LEU A 422 -3.69 -11.11 22.62
CA LEU A 422 -4.80 -10.25 23.05
C LEU A 422 -6.11 -11.08 23.12
N PRO A 423 -6.88 -11.00 24.23
CA PRO A 423 -8.14 -11.71 24.38
C PRO A 423 -9.12 -11.41 23.23
N ALA A 424 -9.80 -12.44 22.71
CA ALA A 424 -10.68 -12.30 21.53
C ALA A 424 -11.87 -11.36 21.77
N ALA A 425 -12.40 -11.34 22.99
CA ALA A 425 -13.53 -10.49 23.39
C ALA A 425 -13.14 -9.06 23.82
N MET A 426 -11.85 -8.69 23.75
CA MET A 426 -11.38 -7.39 24.20
C MET A 426 -11.98 -6.25 23.34
N PRO A 427 -12.62 -5.23 23.94
CA PRO A 427 -13.12 -4.08 23.19
C PRO A 427 -11.98 -3.31 22.51
N GLY A 428 -12.17 -2.96 21.23
CA GLY A 428 -11.18 -2.20 20.45
C GLY A 428 -9.85 -2.93 20.24
N ARG A 429 -9.85 -4.26 20.34
CA ARG A 429 -8.70 -5.14 20.15
C ARG A 429 -7.91 -4.82 18.88
N GLU A 430 -8.59 -4.59 17.77
CA GLU A 430 -8.00 -4.25 16.48
C GLU A 430 -7.12 -2.99 16.54
N LEU A 431 -7.47 -2.01 17.39
CA LEU A 431 -6.67 -0.81 17.61
C LEU A 431 -5.47 -1.10 18.50
N TRP A 432 -5.60 -2.01 19.47
CA TRP A 432 -4.49 -2.44 20.32
C TRP A 432 -3.44 -3.24 19.55
N GLU A 433 -3.84 -4.03 18.56
CA GLU A 433 -2.89 -4.68 17.64
C GLU A 433 -2.05 -3.62 16.89
N ILE A 434 -2.69 -2.57 16.35
CA ILE A 434 -1.99 -1.47 15.65
C ILE A 434 -1.07 -0.70 16.60
N ARG A 435 -1.56 -0.33 17.79
CA ARG A 435 -0.76 0.39 18.80
C ARG A 435 0.43 -0.45 19.23
N GLY A 436 0.25 -1.74 19.46
CA GLY A 436 1.32 -2.64 19.82
C GLY A 436 2.37 -2.78 18.72
N PHE A 437 1.97 -2.85 17.44
CA PHE A 437 2.92 -2.75 16.32
C PHE A 437 3.78 -1.47 16.38
N LEU A 438 3.14 -0.30 16.56
CA LEU A 438 3.84 0.99 16.64
C LEU A 438 4.75 1.08 17.86
N LEU A 439 4.30 0.57 19.01
CA LEU A 439 5.07 0.53 20.26
C LEU A 439 6.28 -0.39 20.14
N ILE A 440 6.13 -1.58 19.54
CA ILE A 440 7.25 -2.50 19.27
C ILE A 440 8.25 -1.81 18.35
N TRP A 441 7.79 -1.14 17.29
CA TRP A 441 8.68 -0.43 16.37
C TRP A 441 9.44 0.71 17.06
N ALA A 442 8.75 1.53 17.86
CA ALA A 442 9.36 2.61 18.64
C ALA A 442 10.36 2.07 19.69
N ALA A 443 9.98 1.01 20.42
CA ALA A 443 10.85 0.34 21.37
C ALA A 443 12.10 -0.23 20.68
N SER A 444 11.96 -0.77 19.47
CA SER A 444 13.08 -1.23 18.65
C SER A 444 14.07 -0.11 18.32
N GLY A 445 13.56 1.08 18.02
CA GLY A 445 14.39 2.27 17.77
C GLY A 445 15.11 2.76 19.03
N LEU A 446 14.39 2.84 20.16
CA LEU A 446 14.99 3.20 21.46
C LEU A 446 16.06 2.19 21.87
N TYR A 447 15.79 0.90 21.71
CA TYR A 447 16.75 -0.17 21.97
C TYR A 447 18.01 -0.01 21.10
N ALA A 448 17.84 0.27 19.80
CA ALA A 448 18.95 0.50 18.89
C ALA A 448 19.79 1.73 19.25
N ALA A 449 19.17 2.77 19.81
CA ALA A 449 19.85 3.98 20.29
C ALA A 449 20.67 3.73 21.57
N CYS A 450 20.18 2.87 22.47
CA CYS A 450 20.86 2.54 23.72
C CYS A 450 21.89 1.41 23.60
N ARG A 451 21.83 0.57 22.56
CA ARG A 451 22.69 -0.62 22.40
C ARG A 451 23.71 -0.48 21.29
N PRO A 452 24.96 -0.97 21.45
CA PRO A 452 25.94 -0.97 20.38
C PRO A 452 25.33 -1.49 19.07
N PRO A 453 25.53 -0.80 17.92
CA PRO A 453 24.86 -1.13 16.66
C PRO A 453 24.98 -2.61 16.29
N ALA A 454 26.17 -3.18 16.53
CA ALA A 454 26.43 -4.60 16.30
C ALA A 454 25.48 -5.51 17.10
N ARG A 455 25.28 -5.25 18.39
CA ARG A 455 24.36 -6.06 19.19
C ARG A 455 22.91 -5.82 18.78
N ALA A 456 22.54 -4.56 18.57
CA ALA A 456 21.17 -4.19 18.22
C ALA A 456 20.66 -4.91 16.96
N TRP A 457 21.48 -5.01 15.91
CA TRP A 457 21.16 -5.77 14.70
C TRP A 457 20.99 -7.27 14.97
N VAL A 458 21.97 -7.93 15.61
CA VAL A 458 21.90 -9.38 15.86
C VAL A 458 20.69 -9.71 16.72
N GLU A 459 20.51 -8.98 17.83
CA GLU A 459 19.46 -9.23 18.81
C GLU A 459 18.07 -9.01 18.21
N GLN A 460 17.84 -7.94 17.44
CA GLN A 460 16.53 -7.69 16.81
C GLN A 460 16.23 -8.68 15.67
N LEU A 461 17.22 -9.03 14.84
CA LEU A 461 17.03 -10.03 13.78
C LEU A 461 16.80 -11.42 14.37
N ALA A 462 17.53 -11.80 15.42
CA ALA A 462 17.35 -13.07 16.10
C ALA A 462 15.98 -13.14 16.79
N LEU A 463 15.55 -12.05 17.44
CA LEU A 463 14.23 -11.97 18.07
C LEU A 463 13.12 -12.07 17.02
N ALA A 464 13.19 -11.29 15.94
CA ALA A 464 12.21 -11.37 14.86
C ALA A 464 12.16 -12.79 14.25
N GLY A 465 13.33 -13.40 14.03
CA GLY A 465 13.43 -14.76 13.52
C GLY A 465 12.84 -15.80 14.46
N ALA A 466 13.11 -15.70 15.77
CA ALA A 466 12.53 -16.58 16.78
C ALA A 466 11.01 -16.44 16.86
N LEU A 467 10.48 -15.21 16.86
CA LEU A 467 9.04 -14.96 16.85
C LEU A 467 8.37 -15.54 15.61
N CYS A 468 9.01 -15.48 14.44
CA CYS A 468 8.53 -16.10 13.21
C CYS A 468 8.47 -17.64 13.32
N LEU A 469 9.52 -18.28 13.83
CA LEU A 469 9.59 -19.74 13.99
C LEU A 469 8.60 -20.27 15.04
N LEU A 470 8.36 -19.50 16.09
CA LEU A 470 7.47 -19.87 17.20
C LEU A 470 6.00 -19.48 16.95
N LEU A 471 5.70 -18.72 15.89
CA LEU A 471 4.33 -18.28 15.58
C LEU A 471 3.33 -19.45 15.41
N PRO A 472 3.66 -20.56 14.69
CA PRO A 472 2.74 -21.68 14.55
C PRO A 472 2.45 -22.39 15.87
N LEU A 473 3.45 -22.47 16.76
CA LEU A 473 3.27 -23.06 18.10
C LEU A 473 2.36 -22.19 18.96
N LEU A 474 2.51 -20.87 18.89
CA LEU A 474 1.61 -19.93 19.55
C LEU A 474 0.19 -20.03 18.98
N ASN A 475 0.05 -20.20 17.66
CA ASN A 475 -1.25 -20.40 17.04
C ASN A 475 -1.94 -21.66 17.56
N LEU A 476 -1.22 -22.78 17.59
CA LEU A 476 -1.72 -24.04 18.11
C LEU A 476 -2.15 -23.91 19.58
N ALA A 477 -1.32 -23.29 20.41
CA ALA A 477 -1.62 -23.09 21.83
C ALA A 477 -2.84 -22.17 22.08
N SER A 478 -3.09 -21.19 21.21
CA SER A 478 -4.14 -20.18 21.41
C SER A 478 -5.44 -20.44 20.67
N THR A 479 -5.41 -21.26 19.61
CA THR A 479 -6.58 -21.53 18.76
C THR A 479 -6.89 -23.02 18.61
N GLY A 480 -5.94 -23.89 18.94
CA GLY A 480 -6.02 -25.32 18.60
C GLY A 480 -5.72 -25.62 17.13
N LEU A 481 -5.54 -24.60 16.28
CA LEU A 481 -5.30 -24.72 14.84
C LEU A 481 -3.81 -24.85 14.53
N SER A 482 -3.49 -25.67 13.53
CA SER A 482 -2.13 -25.85 13.01
C SER A 482 -2.12 -25.90 11.49
N VAL A 483 -0.94 -25.70 10.88
CA VAL A 483 -0.71 -25.92 9.43
C VAL A 483 -1.41 -27.18 8.90
N TRP A 484 -1.32 -28.30 9.63
CA TRP A 484 -1.89 -29.57 9.21
C TRP A 484 -3.42 -29.57 9.22
N GLN A 485 -4.04 -28.91 10.20
CA GLN A 485 -5.49 -28.81 10.27
C GLN A 485 -6.01 -27.89 9.17
N TYR A 486 -5.35 -26.75 8.93
CA TYR A 486 -5.67 -25.86 7.81
C TYR A 486 -5.61 -26.60 6.48
N ALA A 487 -4.53 -27.34 6.21
CA ALA A 487 -4.37 -28.13 4.99
C ALA A 487 -5.47 -29.21 4.84
N ARG A 488 -5.85 -29.89 5.92
CA ARG A 488 -6.90 -30.92 5.89
C ARG A 488 -8.28 -30.38 5.52
N VAL A 489 -8.62 -29.17 5.94
CA VAL A 489 -9.90 -28.52 5.59
C VAL A 489 -9.83 -27.70 4.29
N GLY A 490 -8.69 -27.73 3.59
CA GLY A 490 -8.48 -27.00 2.33
C GLY A 490 -8.14 -25.51 2.49
N ASP A 491 -7.90 -25.02 3.71
CA ASP A 491 -7.48 -23.64 3.97
C ASP A 491 -5.98 -23.44 3.75
N TRP A 492 -5.57 -23.55 2.49
CA TRP A 492 -4.18 -23.33 2.09
C TRP A 492 -3.71 -21.89 2.30
N GLN A 493 -4.63 -20.92 2.36
CA GLN A 493 -4.28 -19.52 2.63
C GLN A 493 -3.73 -19.37 4.05
N SER A 494 -4.44 -19.86 5.06
CA SER A 494 -3.97 -19.82 6.45
C SER A 494 -2.72 -20.69 6.67
N ALA A 495 -2.67 -21.88 6.06
CA ALA A 495 -1.49 -22.75 6.13
C ALA A 495 -0.23 -22.06 5.56
N SER A 496 -0.37 -21.36 4.43
CA SER A 496 0.75 -20.67 3.77
C SER A 496 1.34 -19.56 4.63
N VAL A 497 0.53 -18.84 5.43
CA VAL A 497 1.01 -17.78 6.32
C VAL A 497 2.02 -18.33 7.33
N GLU A 498 1.74 -19.50 7.92
CA GLU A 498 2.64 -20.14 8.88
C GLU A 498 3.92 -20.68 8.23
N LEU A 499 3.79 -21.31 7.05
CA LEU A 499 4.95 -21.81 6.30
C LEU A 499 5.88 -20.67 5.88
N VAL A 500 5.32 -19.56 5.40
CA VAL A 500 6.08 -18.36 5.05
C VAL A 500 6.72 -17.76 6.31
N ALA A 501 6.01 -17.67 7.43
CA ALA A 501 6.59 -17.21 8.69
C ALA A 501 7.80 -18.06 9.09
N ILE A 502 7.71 -19.39 9.04
CA ILE A 502 8.84 -20.30 9.31
C ILE A 502 10.01 -20.01 8.36
N ALA A 503 9.76 -19.90 7.06
CA ALA A 503 10.81 -19.63 6.07
C ALA A 503 11.54 -18.30 6.35
N PHE A 504 10.79 -17.23 6.65
CA PHE A 504 11.39 -15.95 7.07
C PHE A 504 12.14 -16.07 8.40
N GLY A 505 11.62 -16.85 9.34
CA GLY A 505 12.28 -17.15 10.61
C GLY A 505 13.68 -17.74 10.41
N LEU A 506 13.79 -18.76 9.56
CA LEU A 506 15.07 -19.38 9.21
C LEU A 506 16.04 -18.39 8.54
N VAL A 507 15.53 -17.56 7.61
CA VAL A 507 16.35 -16.54 6.94
C VAL A 507 16.86 -15.50 7.93
N LEU A 508 16.00 -14.98 8.81
CA LEU A 508 16.36 -13.94 9.78
C LEU A 508 17.36 -14.46 10.83
N VAL A 509 17.17 -15.68 11.35
CA VAL A 509 18.14 -16.34 12.25
C VAL A 509 19.46 -16.57 11.53
N GLY A 510 19.45 -17.05 10.29
CA GLY A 510 20.65 -17.24 9.47
C GLY A 510 21.40 -15.92 9.22
N MET A 511 20.67 -14.82 8.99
CA MET A 511 21.25 -13.47 8.88
C MET A 511 21.87 -13.01 10.20
N ALA A 512 21.16 -13.18 11.32
CA ALA A 512 21.66 -12.83 12.65
C ALA A 512 22.96 -13.59 12.98
N TRP A 513 22.99 -14.90 12.71
CA TRP A 513 24.17 -15.75 12.93
C TRP A 513 25.36 -15.34 12.06
N LYS A 514 25.15 -15.13 10.75
CA LYS A 514 26.21 -14.65 9.84
C LYS A 514 26.77 -13.31 10.28
N LEU A 515 25.89 -12.40 10.70
CA LEU A 515 26.26 -11.06 11.13
C LEU A 515 27.04 -11.07 12.47
N GLN A 516 26.63 -11.92 13.41
CA GLN A 516 27.35 -12.14 14.66
C GLN A 516 28.78 -12.64 14.41
N ARG A 517 28.95 -13.64 13.53
CA ARG A 517 30.27 -14.16 13.15
C ARG A 517 31.13 -13.10 12.47
N ALA A 518 30.54 -12.31 11.57
CA ALA A 518 31.24 -11.24 10.87
C ALA A 518 31.76 -10.16 11.84
N TRP A 519 30.98 -9.79 12.86
CA TRP A 519 31.42 -8.81 13.85
C TRP A 519 32.44 -9.35 14.85
N GLN A 520 32.36 -10.62 15.23
CA GLN A 520 33.40 -11.27 16.03
C GLN A 520 34.75 -11.28 15.30
N ALA A 521 34.76 -11.59 13.99
CA ALA A 521 35.96 -11.57 13.17
C ALA A 521 36.53 -10.15 12.94
N GLN A 522 35.71 -9.12 13.04
CA GLN A 522 36.12 -7.73 12.85
C GLN A 522 36.68 -7.08 14.13
N ALA A 523 36.19 -7.52 15.30
CA ALA A 523 36.67 -7.07 16.60
C ALA A 523 38.15 -7.42 16.88
N THR A 524 38.68 -8.45 16.21
CA THR A 524 40.08 -8.90 16.35
C THR A 524 41.07 -8.15 15.46
N THR A 525 40.62 -7.26 14.56
CA THR A 525 41.48 -6.67 13.49
C THR A 525 41.53 -5.14 13.45
N THR A 526 40.91 -4.42 14.38
CA THR A 526 40.81 -2.95 14.31
C THR A 526 42.07 -2.20 14.77
N LYS A 527 42.87 -1.71 13.81
CA LYS A 527 43.78 -0.56 14.00
C LYS A 527 43.00 0.77 13.91
N PRO A 528 43.34 1.79 14.71
CA PRO A 528 42.65 3.08 14.68
C PRO A 528 42.89 3.81 13.36
N ALA A 529 41.82 4.38 12.79
CA ALA A 529 41.88 5.16 11.56
C ALA A 529 42.53 6.53 11.83
N LYS A 530 43.50 6.93 10.99
CA LYS A 530 44.11 8.26 11.02
C LYS A 530 43.06 9.35 10.73
N GLY A 531 43.02 10.36 11.59
CA GLY A 531 42.13 11.52 11.45
C GLY A 531 42.45 12.32 10.18
N ALA A 532 41.45 12.47 9.32
CA ALA A 532 41.51 13.41 8.20
C ALA A 532 40.99 14.78 8.67
N LYS A 533 41.66 15.86 8.26
CA LYS A 533 41.23 17.25 8.52
C LYS A 533 39.89 17.52 7.83
N ALA A 534 39.00 18.21 8.56
CA ALA A 534 37.65 18.55 8.12
C ALA A 534 37.67 19.64 7.04
N PRO A 535 36.95 19.47 5.92
CA PRO A 535 36.52 20.61 5.14
C PRO A 535 35.37 21.31 5.89
N THR A 536 35.55 22.58 6.26
CA THR A 536 34.49 23.39 6.84
C THR A 536 33.48 23.77 5.75
N VAL A 537 32.29 23.19 5.82
CA VAL A 537 31.19 23.56 4.93
C VAL A 537 30.63 24.91 5.40
N GLY A 538 30.95 25.99 4.68
CA GLY A 538 30.53 27.34 5.04
C GLY A 538 29.01 27.56 5.04
N LEU A 539 28.54 28.49 5.88
CA LEU A 539 27.11 28.86 6.01
C LEU A 539 26.44 29.17 4.66
N ARG A 540 27.16 29.85 3.75
CA ARG A 540 26.68 30.17 2.40
C ARG A 540 26.31 28.92 1.60
N TYR A 541 27.10 27.85 1.68
CA TYR A 541 26.79 26.59 1.01
C TYR A 541 25.52 25.96 1.58
N ARG A 542 25.38 25.94 2.92
CA ARG A 542 24.19 25.41 3.59
C ARG A 542 22.92 26.16 3.16
N LEU A 543 22.96 27.49 3.17
CA LEU A 543 21.85 28.34 2.71
C LEU A 543 21.50 28.10 1.23
N GLN A 544 22.50 27.93 0.37
CA GLN A 544 22.25 27.59 -1.04
C GLN A 544 21.59 26.23 -1.22
N VAL A 545 22.01 25.22 -0.46
CA VAL A 545 21.37 23.89 -0.47
C VAL A 545 19.94 23.99 0.04
N SER A 546 19.71 24.63 1.19
CA SER A 546 18.37 24.82 1.73
C SER A 546 17.45 25.56 0.76
N SER A 547 17.94 26.63 0.13
CA SER A 547 17.17 27.37 -0.89
C SER A 547 16.79 26.50 -2.08
N ARG A 548 17.69 25.60 -2.54
CA ARG A 548 17.38 24.65 -3.62
C ARG A 548 16.39 23.58 -3.20
N VAL A 549 16.48 23.09 -1.97
CA VAL A 549 15.49 22.13 -1.45
C VAL A 549 14.11 22.79 -1.41
N LEU A 550 14.01 24.04 -0.93
CA LEU A 550 12.75 24.79 -0.95
C LEU A 550 12.25 25.04 -2.38
N ALA A 551 13.13 25.44 -3.30
CA ALA A 551 12.80 25.63 -4.70
C ALA A 551 12.30 24.33 -5.35
N ALA A 552 12.98 23.21 -5.09
CA ALA A 552 12.61 21.92 -5.64
C ALA A 552 11.30 21.42 -5.04
N CYS A 553 11.10 21.48 -3.73
CA CYS A 553 9.92 20.94 -3.07
C CYS A 553 8.68 21.85 -3.20
N LEU A 554 8.78 23.11 -2.79
CA LEU A 554 7.63 24.02 -2.77
C LEU A 554 7.44 24.70 -4.12
N GLY A 555 8.52 25.27 -4.66
CA GLY A 555 8.47 25.94 -5.97
C GLY A 555 8.16 24.96 -7.10
N GLY A 556 8.80 23.79 -7.11
CA GLY A 556 8.57 22.74 -8.09
C GLY A 556 7.13 22.22 -8.05
N TYR A 557 6.57 21.99 -6.86
CA TYR A 557 5.17 21.58 -6.73
C TYR A 557 4.20 22.66 -7.21
N GLY A 558 4.44 23.93 -6.86
CA GLY A 558 3.61 25.06 -7.31
C GLY A 558 3.63 25.21 -8.83
N VAL A 559 4.80 25.15 -9.46
CA VAL A 559 4.95 25.20 -10.92
C VAL A 559 4.29 24.00 -11.60
N ALA A 560 4.54 22.79 -11.11
CA ALA A 560 3.93 21.58 -11.67
C ALA A 560 2.40 21.61 -11.58
N SER A 561 1.87 22.15 -10.48
CA SER A 561 0.44 22.34 -10.25
C SER A 561 -0.19 23.35 -11.22
N LEU A 562 0.44 24.51 -11.39
CA LEU A 562 -0.02 25.54 -12.33
C LEU A 562 0.06 25.07 -13.78
N LEU A 563 1.17 24.43 -14.14
CA LEU A 563 1.38 23.88 -15.47
C LEU A 563 0.35 22.78 -15.77
N ALA A 564 0.10 21.88 -14.81
CA ALA A 564 -0.94 20.86 -14.96
C ALA A 564 -2.34 21.51 -15.10
N ALA A 565 -2.66 22.54 -14.32
CA ALA A 565 -3.92 23.25 -14.47
C ALA A 565 -4.07 23.90 -15.86
N ALA A 566 -3.03 24.57 -16.35
CA ALA A 566 -3.01 25.16 -17.70
C ALA A 566 -3.20 24.09 -18.79
N VAL A 567 -2.51 22.95 -18.67
CA VAL A 567 -2.67 21.81 -19.59
C VAL A 567 -4.10 21.26 -19.54
N ALA A 568 -4.72 21.16 -18.37
CA ALA A 568 -6.09 20.66 -18.24
C ALA A 568 -7.13 21.53 -18.99
N VAL A 569 -6.90 22.85 -19.04
CA VAL A 569 -7.76 23.80 -19.77
C VAL A 569 -7.48 23.79 -21.27
N LEU A 570 -6.22 23.68 -21.68
CA LEU A 570 -5.82 23.73 -23.09
C LEU A 570 -6.02 22.40 -23.83
N LEU A 571 -5.71 21.28 -23.18
CA LEU A 571 -5.63 19.97 -23.83
C LEU A 571 -6.95 19.57 -24.51
N PRO A 572 -8.14 19.70 -23.88
CA PRO A 572 -9.42 19.42 -24.54
C PRO A 572 -9.63 20.25 -25.82
N ARG A 573 -9.20 21.52 -25.82
CA ARG A 573 -9.40 22.46 -26.94
C ARG A 573 -8.58 22.11 -28.18
N ILE A 574 -7.43 21.45 -28.00
CA ILE A 574 -6.48 21.14 -29.08
C ILE A 574 -6.50 19.68 -29.53
N SER A 575 -7.03 18.77 -28.71
CA SER A 575 -6.98 17.32 -28.95
C SER A 575 -8.34 16.65 -29.17
N GLY A 576 -9.44 17.39 -28.97
CA GLY A 576 -10.79 16.82 -29.06
C GLY A 576 -11.18 15.90 -27.89
N LEU A 577 -10.31 15.77 -26.88
CA LEU A 577 -10.62 15.08 -25.63
C LEU A 577 -11.70 15.82 -24.85
N SER A 578 -12.51 15.08 -24.08
CA SER A 578 -13.40 15.65 -23.07
C SER A 578 -12.62 16.41 -21.99
N ALA A 579 -13.32 17.32 -21.32
CA ALA A 579 -12.78 18.06 -20.17
C ALA A 579 -12.25 17.11 -19.08
N ALA A 580 -12.95 16.01 -18.85
CA ALA A 580 -12.63 15.02 -17.84
C ALA A 580 -11.32 14.26 -18.19
N GLU A 581 -11.18 13.81 -19.43
CA GLU A 581 -9.93 13.19 -19.92
C GLU A 581 -8.74 14.17 -19.84
N GLY A 582 -8.97 15.44 -20.19
CA GLY A 582 -7.97 16.50 -20.07
C GLY A 582 -7.47 16.68 -18.63
N VAL A 583 -8.39 16.73 -17.66
CA VAL A 583 -8.06 16.80 -16.23
C VAL A 583 -7.29 15.57 -15.76
N LEU A 584 -7.71 14.37 -16.16
CA LEU A 584 -7.01 13.13 -15.80
C LEU A 584 -5.57 13.14 -16.31
N ALA A 585 -5.39 13.35 -17.63
CA ALA A 585 -4.07 13.36 -18.26
C ALA A 585 -3.15 14.43 -17.66
N ALA A 586 -3.67 15.65 -17.46
CA ALA A 586 -2.90 16.75 -16.90
C ALA A 586 -2.47 16.48 -15.45
N SER A 587 -3.34 15.87 -14.64
CA SER A 587 -3.01 15.53 -13.25
C SER A 587 -1.93 14.44 -13.17
N LEU A 588 -2.02 13.42 -14.02
CA LEU A 588 -1.00 12.37 -14.11
C LEU A 588 0.35 12.91 -14.61
N LEU A 589 0.34 13.84 -15.58
CA LEU A 589 1.54 14.55 -16.05
C LEU A 589 2.13 15.48 -14.99
N GLY A 590 1.31 16.02 -14.08
CA GLY A 590 1.75 16.88 -12.99
C GLY A 590 2.87 16.25 -12.15
N PHE A 591 2.85 14.93 -11.90
CA PHE A 591 3.93 14.23 -11.21
C PHE A 591 5.24 14.21 -12.01
N VAL A 592 5.13 14.08 -13.34
CA VAL A 592 6.28 14.12 -14.25
C VAL A 592 6.86 15.53 -14.28
N PHE A 593 6.01 16.55 -14.42
CA PHE A 593 6.42 17.95 -14.33
C PHE A 593 7.14 18.25 -13.02
N TYR A 594 6.64 17.71 -11.90
CA TYR A 594 7.25 17.91 -10.61
C TYR A 594 8.62 17.23 -10.50
N ALA A 595 8.76 15.99 -10.96
CA ALA A 595 10.05 15.30 -11.02
C ALA A 595 11.07 16.07 -11.87
N VAL A 596 10.65 16.53 -13.05
CA VAL A 596 11.49 17.30 -13.97
C VAL A 596 11.91 18.63 -13.34
N ALA A 597 10.99 19.35 -12.71
CA ALA A 597 11.29 20.60 -12.02
C ALA A 597 12.32 20.39 -10.90
N ALA A 598 12.17 19.34 -10.09
CA ALA A 598 13.13 19.01 -9.04
C ALA A 598 14.53 18.69 -9.62
N LEU A 599 14.61 17.85 -10.65
CA LEU A 599 15.88 17.53 -11.32
C LEU A 599 16.53 18.79 -11.93
N TRP A 600 15.73 19.64 -12.56
CA TRP A 600 16.16 20.88 -13.18
C TRP A 600 16.71 21.87 -12.14
N VAL A 601 16.02 22.09 -11.02
CA VAL A 601 16.48 22.95 -9.91
C VAL A 601 17.87 22.53 -9.42
N PHE A 602 18.14 21.24 -9.32
CA PHE A 602 19.45 20.72 -8.91
C PHE A 602 20.47 20.66 -10.04
N SER A 603 20.06 20.74 -11.31
CA SER A 603 20.96 20.82 -12.46
C SER A 603 21.65 22.19 -12.58
N LEU A 604 21.01 23.27 -12.11
CA LEU A 604 21.47 24.64 -12.30
C LEU A 604 22.67 25.02 -11.44
N ARG A 605 23.39 26.09 -11.82
CA ARG A 605 24.60 26.57 -11.11
C ARG A 605 24.31 27.36 -9.84
N SER A 606 23.20 28.12 -9.77
CA SER A 606 22.80 28.83 -8.54
C SER A 606 21.33 28.61 -8.19
N ALA A 607 20.98 28.87 -6.93
CA ALA A 607 19.59 28.83 -6.45
C ALA A 607 18.74 29.98 -7.02
N SER A 608 19.33 31.15 -7.28
CA SER A 608 18.62 32.29 -7.89
C SER A 608 18.09 31.98 -9.28
N HIS A 609 18.91 31.35 -10.14
CA HIS A 609 18.47 30.92 -11.46
C HIS A 609 17.34 29.88 -11.39
N ALA A 610 17.35 29.03 -10.36
CA ALA A 610 16.29 28.06 -10.15
C ALA A 610 14.96 28.76 -9.86
N TRP A 611 14.94 29.71 -8.92
CA TRP A 611 13.73 30.48 -8.62
C TRP A 611 13.24 31.31 -9.80
N LEU A 612 14.15 31.96 -10.55
CA LEU A 612 13.77 32.76 -11.72
C LEU A 612 13.11 31.93 -12.80
N GLY A 613 13.66 30.76 -13.16
CA GLY A 613 13.01 29.94 -14.18
C GLY A 613 11.73 29.26 -13.68
N LEU A 614 11.64 28.89 -12.40
CA LEU A 614 10.36 28.45 -11.82
C LEU A 614 9.30 29.57 -11.92
N ALA A 615 9.66 30.81 -11.58
CA ALA A 615 8.77 31.96 -11.70
C ALA A 615 8.35 32.23 -13.15
N ALA A 616 9.27 32.12 -14.11
CA ALA A 616 8.96 32.29 -15.53
C ALA A 616 7.93 31.26 -16.03
N VAL A 617 8.09 29.98 -15.67
CA VAL A 617 7.13 28.93 -16.04
C VAL A 617 5.79 29.13 -15.32
N ALA A 618 5.82 29.54 -14.04
CA ALA A 618 4.61 29.86 -13.30
C ALA A 618 3.82 31.01 -13.95
N LEU A 619 4.50 32.09 -14.35
CA LEU A 619 3.89 33.23 -15.04
C LEU A 619 3.28 32.82 -16.38
N GLY A 620 4.02 32.06 -17.21
CA GLY A 620 3.50 31.56 -18.48
C GLY A 620 2.26 30.67 -18.31
N SER A 621 2.26 29.82 -17.28
CA SER A 621 1.10 28.96 -16.97
C SER A 621 -0.08 29.75 -16.42
N ALA A 622 0.17 30.79 -15.61
CA ALA A 622 -0.88 31.65 -15.07
C ALA A 622 -1.55 32.49 -16.18
N LEU A 623 -0.79 32.97 -17.17
CA LEU A 623 -1.33 33.69 -18.33
C LEU A 623 -2.30 32.85 -19.17
N VAL A 624 -2.15 31.52 -19.16
CA VAL A 624 -3.09 30.60 -19.85
C VAL A 624 -4.39 30.42 -19.07
N LEU A 625 -4.34 30.61 -17.73
CA LEU A 625 -5.48 30.41 -16.83
C LEU A 625 -6.32 31.69 -16.63
N LEU A 626 -5.78 32.85 -16.98
CA LEU A 626 -6.48 34.13 -17.08
C LEU A 626 -7.23 34.22 -18.41
#